data_AF-J2XI30-F1
#
_entry.id   AF-J2XI30-F1
#
_cell.length_a   1.000
_cell.length_b   1.000
_cell.length_c   1.000
_cell.angle_alpha   90.00
_cell.angle_beta   90.00
_cell.angle_gamma   90.00
#
_symmetry.space_group_name_H-M   'P 1'
#
loop_
_entity.id
_entity.type
_entity.pdbx_description
1 polymer ?
#
loop_
_entity_poly.entity_id
_entity_poly.type
_entity_poly.pdbx_seq_one_letter_code
_entity_poly.pdbx_strand_id
1 'polypeptide(L)'
;MSFFNSRGIFLQLMQPGPSEPNTLVSMQLARKELGWDAEAGVQTEMLVDPIFVTATSRDGGHTFSIGRLEHDVDRDGEIGEQDRAKLVALAKAYASITNP
;
A
#
# COMPACT_ATOMS: atom_id res chain seq x y z
N MET A 1 -2.09 -13.78 3.98
CA MET A 1 -1.43 -13.24 5.19
C MET A 1 -1.15 -11.78 4.95
N SER A 2 -1.64 -10.88 5.80
CA SER A 2 -1.32 -9.46 5.72
C SER A 2 -0.21 -9.13 6.71
N PHE A 3 0.78 -8.36 6.27
CA PHE A 3 1.94 -7.98 7.11
C PHE A 3 2.00 -6.45 7.22
N PHE A 4 2.03 -5.93 8.44
CA PHE A 4 2.46 -4.56 8.70
C PHE A 4 3.99 -4.55 8.75
N ASN A 5 4.64 -3.83 7.83
CA ASN A 5 6.08 -3.60 7.92
C ASN A 5 6.35 -2.44 8.90
N SER A 6 7.54 -2.41 9.52
CA SER A 6 8.02 -1.40 10.48
C SER A 6 7.97 0.06 9.98
N ARG A 7 7.65 0.24 8.69
CA ARG A 7 7.49 1.52 7.99
C ARG A 7 6.04 2.02 7.88
N GLY A 8 5.06 1.35 8.51
CA GLY A 8 3.65 1.76 8.43
C GLY A 8 2.98 1.40 7.10
N ILE A 9 3.50 0.40 6.40
CA ILE A 9 2.95 -0.11 5.14
C ILE A 9 2.22 -1.41 5.41
N PHE A 10 0.95 -1.47 5.03
CA PHE A 10 0.10 -2.65 5.07
C PHE A 10 -0.32 -3.03 3.67
N LEU A 11 -0.06 -4.29 3.31
CA LEU A 11 -0.41 -4.85 2.01
C LEU A 11 -1.28 -6.08 2.25
N GLN A 12 -2.40 -6.16 1.55
CA GLN A 12 -3.31 -7.29 1.58
C GLN A 12 -3.66 -7.70 0.15
N LEU A 13 -3.35 -8.95 -0.19
CA LEU A 13 -3.73 -9.59 -1.45
C LEU A 13 -5.07 -10.30 -1.25
N MET A 14 -6.03 -10.02 -2.13
CA MET A 14 -7.30 -10.73 -2.26
C MET A 14 -7.32 -11.45 -3.60
N GLN A 15 -7.33 -12.78 -3.55
CA GLN A 15 -7.44 -13.63 -4.72
C GLN A 15 -8.86 -13.62 -5.29
N PRO A 16 -9.01 -13.86 -6.60
CA PRO A 16 -10.31 -13.86 -7.25
C PRO A 16 -11.17 -14.98 -6.67
N GLY A 17 -12.41 -14.64 -6.34
CA GLY A 17 -13.41 -15.53 -5.77
C GLY A 17 -14.72 -15.46 -6.55
N PRO A 18 -15.71 -16.30 -6.19
CA PRO A 18 -17.00 -16.35 -6.88
C PRO A 18 -17.76 -15.01 -6.89
N SER A 19 -17.50 -14.13 -5.91
CA SER A 19 -18.10 -12.80 -5.81
C SER A 19 -17.22 -11.67 -6.34
N GLU A 20 -15.94 -11.92 -6.60
CA GLU A 20 -14.97 -10.91 -7.06
C GLU A 20 -14.00 -11.57 -8.06
N PRO A 21 -14.24 -11.44 -9.38
CA PRO A 21 -13.46 -12.17 -10.39
C PRO A 21 -12.04 -11.64 -10.57
N ASN A 22 -11.69 -10.54 -9.90
CA ASN A 22 -10.41 -9.85 -10.06
C ASN A 22 -9.49 -10.10 -8.86
N THR A 23 -8.18 -10.10 -9.10
CA THR A 23 -7.18 -10.06 -8.03
C THR A 23 -7.05 -8.62 -7.54
N LEU A 24 -7.20 -8.39 -6.25
CA LEU A 24 -7.06 -7.05 -5.66
C LEU A 24 -5.86 -7.03 -4.72
N VAL A 25 -5.10 -5.94 -4.75
CA VAL A 25 -4.08 -5.62 -3.75
C VAL A 25 -4.49 -4.33 -3.07
N SER A 26 -4.92 -4.44 -1.82
CA SER A 26 -5.17 -3.28 -0.97
C SER A 26 -3.87 -2.88 -0.29
N MET A 27 -3.53 -1.60 -0.42
CA MET A 27 -2.30 -1.01 0.09
C MET A 27 -2.67 0.18 0.97
N GLN A 28 -2.21 0.15 2.21
CA GLN A 28 -2.31 1.26 3.13
C GLN A 28 -0.90 1.71 3.50
N LEU A 29 -0.54 2.93 3.10
CA LEU A 29 0.74 3.55 3.40
C LEU A 29 0.50 4.64 4.43
N ALA A 30 1.19 4.59 5.56
CA ALA A 30 1.14 5.65 6.55
C ALA A 30 2.55 6.08 6.93
N ARG A 31 2.73 7.37 7.16
CA ARG A 31 4.00 7.90 7.65
C ARG A 31 4.11 7.59 9.14
N LYS A 32 5.16 6.87 9.52
CA LYS A 32 5.50 6.65 10.92
C LYS A 32 6.27 7.86 11.45
N GLU A 33 5.73 8.54 12.46
CA GLU A 33 6.40 9.59 13.21
C GLU A 33 6.69 9.13 14.63
N LEU A 34 7.90 9.42 15.10
CA LEU A 34 8.33 9.16 16.46
C LEU A 34 7.98 10.38 17.31
N GLY A 35 6.98 10.22 18.16
CA GLY A 35 6.63 11.16 19.21
C GLY A 35 7.38 10.86 20.50
N TRP A 36 7.53 11.88 21.33
CA TRP A 36 7.93 11.69 22.72
C TRP A 36 6.72 12.01 23.60
N ASP A 37 6.27 11.00 24.36
CA ASP A 37 5.23 11.21 25.36
C ASP A 37 5.90 11.57 26.69
N ALA A 38 5.79 12.84 27.07
CA ALA A 38 6.41 13.37 28.28
C ALA A 38 5.72 12.91 29.57
N GLU A 39 4.45 12.50 29.51
CA GLU A 39 3.70 12.00 30.68
C GLU A 39 4.01 10.52 30.94
N ALA A 40 4.12 9.72 29.89
CA ALA A 40 4.45 8.30 30.00
C ALA A 40 5.97 8.03 29.99
N GLY A 41 6.79 9.01 29.60
CA GLY A 41 8.25 8.89 29.54
C GLY A 41 8.74 7.89 28.49
N VAL A 42 7.93 7.66 27.45
CA VAL A 42 8.20 6.65 26.40
C VAL A 42 8.18 7.29 25.01
N GLN A 43 8.96 6.70 24.10
CA GLN A 43 8.80 6.96 22.68
C GLN A 43 7.48 6.38 22.20
N THR A 44 6.64 7.22 21.61
CA THR A 44 5.39 6.81 20.97
C THR A 44 5.59 6.79 19.46
N GLU A 45 4.97 5.82 18.81
CA GLU A 45 4.98 5.69 17.37
C GLU A 45 3.59 6.03 16.85
N MET A 46 3.46 7.11 16.09
CA MET A 46 2.19 7.53 15.51
C MET A 46 2.22 7.34 13.99
N LEU A 47 1.12 6.84 13.44
CA LEU A 47 0.90 6.79 12.01
C LEU A 47 0.13 8.04 11.59
N VAL A 48 0.75 8.90 10.78
CA VAL A 48 0.16 10.12 10.24
C VAL A 48 0.00 10.01 8.72
N ASP A 49 -0.95 10.77 8.17
CA ASP A 49 -1.28 10.82 6.74
C ASP A 49 -1.48 9.43 6.09
N PRO A 50 -2.52 8.67 6.51
CA PRO A 50 -2.78 7.37 5.91
C PRO A 50 -3.31 7.52 4.48
N ILE A 51 -2.62 6.87 3.54
CA ILE A 51 -2.98 6.80 2.13
C ILE A 51 -3.50 5.40 1.84
N PHE A 52 -4.69 5.32 1.25
CA PHE A 52 -5.32 4.07 0.85
C PHE A 52 -5.31 3.95 -0.66
N VAL A 53 -4.70 2.88 -1.17
CA VAL A 53 -4.62 2.59 -2.60
C VAL A 53 -5.08 1.17 -2.85
N THR A 54 -5.96 0.99 -3.83
CA THR A 54 -6.35 -0.34 -4.29
C THR A 54 -5.87 -0.54 -5.72
N ALA A 55 -5.09 -1.59 -5.93
CA ALA A 55 -4.68 -2.04 -7.25
C ALA A 55 -5.52 -3.24 -7.66
N THR A 56 -6.04 -3.22 -8.90
CA THR A 56 -6.85 -4.30 -9.45
C THR A 56 -6.13 -4.96 -10.61
N SER A 57 -6.14 -6.28 -10.62
CA SER A 57 -5.64 -7.11 -11.71
C SER A 57 -6.77 -8.00 -12.23
N ARG A 58 -6.94 -8.02 -13.55
CA ARG A 58 -7.91 -8.87 -14.25
C ARG A 58 -7.28 -10.11 -14.87
N ASP A 59 -5.96 -10.22 -14.81
CA ASP A 59 -5.15 -11.27 -15.44
C ASP A 59 -4.48 -12.17 -14.39
N GLY A 60 -5.12 -12.36 -13.23
CA GLY A 60 -4.63 -13.28 -12.19
C GLY A 60 -3.37 -12.81 -11.45
N GLY A 61 -3.07 -11.51 -11.46
CA GLY A 61 -1.94 -10.91 -10.75
C GLY A 61 -0.72 -10.59 -11.62
N HIS A 62 -0.83 -10.67 -12.95
CA HIS A 62 0.29 -10.36 -13.86
C HIS A 62 0.45 -8.86 -14.12
N THR A 63 -0.67 -8.15 -14.29
CA THR A 63 -0.73 -6.69 -14.44
C THR A 63 -1.72 -6.08 -13.46
N PHE A 64 -1.27 -5.01 -12.80
CA PHE A 64 -2.08 -4.26 -11.85
C PHE A 64 -2.37 -2.88 -12.41
N SER A 65 -3.61 -2.44 -12.25
CA SER A 65 -4.05 -1.08 -12.56
C SER A 65 -4.51 -0.40 -11.30
N ILE A 66 -4.03 0.82 -11.08
CA ILE A 66 -4.48 1.69 -10.00
C ILE A 66 -5.36 2.77 -10.61
N GLY A 67 -6.44 3.13 -9.92
CA GLY A 67 -7.34 4.21 -10.32
C GLY A 67 -6.69 5.59 -10.18
N ARG A 68 -7.53 6.60 -9.93
CA ARG A 68 -7.06 7.97 -9.68
C ARG A 68 -6.25 8.01 -8.39
N LEU A 69 -5.01 8.51 -8.47
CA LEU A 69 -4.23 8.87 -7.31
C LEU A 69 -4.57 10.29 -6.87
N GLU A 70 -4.73 10.48 -5.57
CA GLU A 70 -5.00 11.77 -4.94
C GLU A 70 -3.87 12.21 -4.00
N HIS A 71 -2.83 11.39 -3.87
CA HIS A 71 -1.69 11.63 -3.00
C HIS A 71 -0.37 11.39 -3.71
N ASP A 72 0.61 12.22 -3.39
CA ASP A 72 2.02 12.03 -3.76
C ASP A 72 2.61 10.98 -2.79
N VAL A 73 3.01 9.83 -3.35
CA VAL A 73 3.48 8.69 -2.55
C VAL A 73 4.99 8.61 -2.49
N ASP A 74 5.68 9.22 -3.45
CA ASP A 74 7.14 9.18 -3.53
C ASP A 74 7.82 10.49 -3.08
N ARG A 75 7.01 11.51 -2.78
CA ARG A 75 7.39 12.84 -2.28
C ARG A 75 8.25 13.63 -3.26
N ASP A 76 8.04 13.44 -4.56
CA ASP A 76 8.66 14.26 -5.58
C ASP A 76 7.97 15.62 -5.78
N GLY A 77 6.79 15.82 -5.16
CA GLY A 77 6.01 17.05 -5.23
C GLY A 77 5.01 17.08 -6.38
N GLU A 78 4.91 16.04 -7.21
CA GLU A 78 4.01 15.93 -8.35
C GLU A 78 3.19 14.64 -8.30
N ILE A 79 1.87 14.74 -8.11
CA ILE A 79 0.99 13.57 -8.20
C ILE A 79 0.84 13.18 -9.66
N GLY A 80 1.40 12.04 -10.06
CA GLY A 80 1.45 11.67 -11.47
C GLY A 80 1.58 10.18 -11.79
N GLU A 81 2.01 9.94 -13.03
CA GLU A 81 2.25 8.59 -13.55
C GLU A 81 3.41 7.89 -12.83
N GLN A 82 4.37 8.64 -12.27
CA GLN A 82 5.50 8.07 -11.54
C GLN A 82 5.07 7.41 -10.23
N ASP A 83 4.25 8.09 -9.42
CA ASP A 83 3.64 7.50 -8.21
C ASP A 83 2.88 6.23 -8.56
N ARG A 84 2.08 6.30 -9.62
CA ARG A 84 1.26 5.20 -10.09
C ARG A 84 2.11 4.00 -10.50
N ALA A 85 3.19 4.24 -11.25
CA ALA A 85 4.12 3.21 -11.67
C ALA A 85 4.80 2.53 -10.46
N LYS A 86 5.20 3.30 -9.45
CA LYS A 86 5.80 2.77 -8.21
C LYS A 86 4.83 1.90 -7.44
N LEU A 87 3.59 2.33 -7.28
CA LEU A 87 2.56 1.56 -6.58
C LEU A 87 2.15 0.29 -7.35
N VAL A 88 2.06 0.36 -8.68
CA VAL A 88 1.81 -0.83 -9.52
C VAL A 88 2.96 -1.82 -9.39
N ALA A 89 4.21 -1.35 -9.42
CA ALA A 89 5.38 -2.19 -9.23
C ALA A 89 5.39 -2.84 -7.83
N LEU A 90 5.01 -2.08 -6.79
CA LEU A 90 4.89 -2.59 -5.43
C LEU A 90 3.81 -3.68 -5.33
N ALA A 91 2.62 -3.44 -5.88
CA ALA A 91 1.53 -4.42 -5.89
C ALA A 91 1.93 -5.71 -6.62
N LYS A 92 2.61 -5.58 -7.77
CA LYS A 92 3.13 -6.71 -8.54
C LYS A 92 4.18 -7.50 -7.78
N ALA A 93 5.14 -6.82 -7.16
CA ALA A 93 6.17 -7.46 -6.34
C ALA A 93 5.54 -8.21 -5.16
N TYR A 94 4.58 -7.59 -4.47
CA TYR A 94 3.90 -8.21 -3.34
C TYR A 94 3.06 -9.43 -3.75
N ALA A 95 2.33 -9.33 -4.87
CA ALA A 95 1.58 -10.46 -5.43
C ALA A 95 2.50 -11.63 -5.79
N SER A 96 3.65 -11.36 -6.44
CA SER A 96 4.66 -12.36 -6.79
C SER A 96 5.28 -13.05 -5.57
N ILE A 97 5.56 -12.29 -4.49
CA ILE A 97 6.10 -12.86 -3.25
C ILE A 97 5.06 -13.73 -2.53
N THR A 98 3.79 -13.30 -2.53
CA THR A 98 2.71 -13.98 -1.80
C THR A 98 2.20 -15.21 -2.53
N ASN A 99 2.32 -15.24 -3.85
CA ASN A 99 1.86 -16.32 -4.72
C ASN A 99 2.94 -16.62 -5.78
N PRO A 100 4.03 -17.32 -5.41
CA PRO A 100 5.16 -17.63 -6.29
C PRO A 100 4.82 -18.61 -7.42
#